data_AF-X1LXV7-F1
#
_entry.id   AF-X1LXV7-F1
#
_cell.length_a   1.000
_cell.length_b   1.000
_cell.length_c   1.000
_cell.angle_alpha   90.00
_cell.angle_beta   90.00
_cell.angle_gamma   90.00
#
_symmetry.space_group_name_H-M   'P 1'
#
loop_
_entity.id
_entity.type
_entity.pdbx_description
1 polymer ?
#
loop_
_entity_poly.entity_id
_entity_poly.type
_entity_poly.pdbx_seq_one_letter_code
_entity_poly.pdbx_strand_id
1 'polypeptide(L)' 'VSRFFPADTVVLAMGMVPDKDLLTGLEGKVPMVHVIGDCLEPRRIAEAIEEGFRMGTSI' A
#
# COMPACT_ATOMS: atom_id res chain seq x y z
N VAL A 1 -13.42 -25.36 -19.02
CA VAL A 1 -14.44 -24.83 -19.95
C VAL A 1 -14.53 -23.33 -19.71
N SER A 2 -14.30 -22.50 -20.73
CA SER A 2 -14.50 -21.05 -20.61
C SER A 2 -15.98 -20.70 -20.79
N ARG A 3 -16.48 -19.72 -20.02
CA ARG A 3 -17.86 -19.22 -20.10
C ARG A 3 -17.82 -17.71 -20.32
N PHE A 4 -18.60 -17.22 -21.28
CA PHE A 4 -18.65 -15.80 -21.64
C PHE A 4 -19.78 -15.08 -20.88
N PHE A 5 -19.52 -13.85 -20.45
CA PHE A 5 -20.49 -12.98 -19.78
C PHE A 5 -20.54 -11.63 -20.55
N PRO A 6 -21.65 -11.28 -21.23
CA PRO A 6 -21.78 -9.99 -21.91
C PRO A 6 -21.92 -8.84 -20.89
N ALA A 7 -21.17 -7.76 -21.08
CA ALA A 7 -21.26 -6.53 -20.29
C ALA A 7 -20.74 -5.33 -21.09
N ASP A 8 -21.35 -4.15 -20.89
CA ASP A 8 -20.86 -2.89 -21.48
C ASP A 8 -19.64 -2.34 -20.73
N THR A 9 -19.50 -2.67 -19.43
CA THR A 9 -18.39 -2.23 -18.59
C THR A 9 -18.10 -3.27 -17.51
N VAL A 10 -16.82 -3.44 -17.19
CA VAL A 10 -16.32 -4.33 -16.14
C VAL A 10 -15.53 -3.52 -15.13
N VAL A 11 -15.91 -3.58 -13.85
CA VAL A 11 -15.17 -2.95 -12.74
C VAL A 11 -14.25 -3.99 -12.11
N LEU A 12 -12.95 -3.71 -12.12
CA LEU A 12 -11.94 -4.58 -11.51
C LEU A 12 -11.65 -4.15 -10.08
N ALA A 13 -12.35 -4.74 -9.11
CA ALA A 13 -12.13 -4.52 -7.68
C ALA A 13 -11.21 -5.61 -7.08
N MET A 14 -10.03 -5.80 -7.66
CA MET A 14 -9.13 -6.94 -7.37
C MET A 14 -8.15 -6.71 -6.21
N GLY A 15 -8.30 -5.61 -5.47
CA GLY A 15 -7.39 -5.22 -4.39
C GLY A 15 -6.43 -4.10 -4.79
N MET A 16 -5.34 -3.96 -4.03
CA MET A 16 -4.38 -2.87 -4.14
C MET A 16 -2.95 -3.40 -4.16
N VAL A 17 -2.02 -2.60 -4.68
CA VAL A 17 -0.57 -2.88 -4.68
C VAL A 17 0.12 -1.70 -3.97
N PRO A 18 1.13 -1.92 -3.10
CA PRO A 18 1.90 -0.84 -2.50
C PRO A 18 2.52 0.10 -3.53
N ASP A 19 2.40 1.41 -3.31
CA ASP A 19 3.16 2.43 -4.02
C ASP A 19 4.49 2.67 -3.29
N LYS A 20 5.61 2.39 -3.96
CA LYS A 20 6.97 2.49 -3.40
C LYS A 20 7.88 3.46 -4.16
N ASP A 21 7.33 4.28 -5.06
CA ASP A 21 8.13 5.14 -5.93
C ASP A 21 8.99 6.14 -5.12
N LEU A 22 8.41 6.74 -4.08
CA LEU A 22 9.14 7.64 -3.19
C LEU A 22 10.20 6.91 -2.36
N LEU A 23 9.92 5.68 -1.90
CA LEU A 23 10.86 4.87 -1.13
C LEU A 23 12.12 4.61 -1.96
N THR A 24 11.95 4.12 -3.19
CA THR A 24 13.06 3.92 -4.13
C THR A 24 13.77 5.24 -4.44
N GLY A 25 13.02 6.33 -4.60
CA GLY A 25 13.58 7.66 -4.81
C GLY A 25 14.45 8.20 -3.68
N LEU A 26 14.30 7.70 -2.45
CA LEU A 26 15.03 8.12 -1.25
C LEU A 26 16.25 7.23 -0.91
N GLU A 27 16.43 6.11 -1.62
CA GLU A 27 17.54 5.19 -1.38
C GLU A 27 18.89 5.92 -1.42
N GLY A 28 19.65 5.79 -0.32
CA GLY A 28 20.98 6.41 -0.17
C GLY A 28 21.00 7.93 0.00
N LYS A 29 19.85 8.62 0.03
CA LYS A 29 19.78 10.09 0.15
C LYS A 29 19.66 10.60 1.58
N VAL A 30 19.18 9.75 2.50
CA VAL A 30 19.00 10.10 3.91
C VAL A 30 19.52 8.99 4.82
N PRO A 31 19.89 9.29 6.08
CA PRO A 31 20.41 8.27 7.00
C PRO A 31 19.40 7.16 7.32
N MET A 32 18.09 7.44 7.24
CA MET A 32 17.04 6.52 7.62
C MET A 32 15.70 6.89 6.97
N VAL A 33 14.93 5.87 6.56
CA VAL A 33 13.55 5.97 6.10
C VAL A 33 12.72 4.92 6.83
N HIS A 34 11.57 5.31 7.38
CA HIS A 34 10.57 4.38 7.92
C HIS A 34 9.40 4.27 6.94
N VAL A 35 8.98 3.04 6.64
CA VAL A 35 7.88 2.73 5.72
C VAL A 35 6.69 2.25 6.55
N ILE A 36 5.55 2.93 6.44
CA ILE A 36 4.34 2.65 7.23
C ILE A 36 3.07 2.82 6.38
N GLY A 37 1.96 2.28 6.84
CA GLY A 37 0.68 2.28 6.15
C GLY A 37 0.70 1.43 4.88
N ASP A 38 -0.18 1.77 3.94
CA ASP A 38 -0.42 0.95 2.74
C ASP A 38 0.78 0.92 1.76
N CYS A 39 1.72 1.87 1.85
CA CYS A 39 2.96 1.84 1.05
C CYS A 39 3.94 0.75 1.53
N LEU A 40 3.77 0.24 2.75
CA LEU A 40 4.42 -0.99 3.20
C LEU A 40 3.67 -2.21 2.65
N GLU A 41 2.37 -2.31 2.95
CA GLU A 41 1.46 -3.39 2.53
C GLU A 41 -0.01 -2.92 2.68
N PRO A 42 -0.89 -3.09 1.67
CA PRO A 42 -2.24 -2.55 1.73
C PRO A 42 -3.09 -3.29 2.76
N ARG A 43 -3.80 -2.55 3.60
CA ARG A 43 -4.52 -3.13 4.75
C ARG A 43 -5.75 -2.31 5.13
N ARG A 44 -6.37 -2.62 6.26
CA ARG A 44 -7.51 -1.84 6.77
C ARG A 44 -7.01 -0.51 7.34
N ILE A 45 -7.84 0.51 7.22
CA ILE A 45 -7.55 1.87 7.72
C ILE A 45 -7.11 1.85 9.20
N ALA A 46 -7.75 1.04 10.05
CA ALA A 46 -7.39 0.93 11.46
C ALA A 46 -5.96 0.39 11.68
N GLU A 47 -5.52 -0.58 10.86
CA GLU A 47 -4.19 -1.19 10.95
C GLU A 47 -3.11 -0.21 10.46
N ALA A 48 -3.41 0.55 9.40
CA ALA A 48 -2.53 1.61 8.91
C ALA A 48 -2.33 2.73 9.95
N ILE A 49 -3.41 3.13 10.64
CA ILE A 49 -3.35 4.11 11.73
C ILE A 49 -2.57 3.57 12.92
N GLU A 50 -2.83 2.32 13.33
CA GLU A 50 -2.14 1.69 14.46
C GLU A 50 -0.64 1.61 14.23
N GLU A 51 -0.19 1.18 13.05
CA GLU A 51 1.23 1.12 12.72
C GLU A 51 1.88 2.51 12.74
N GLY A 52 1.22 3.50 12.13
CA GLY A 52 1.71 4.88 12.16
C GLY A 52 1.84 5.43 13.57
N PHE A 53 0.87 5.14 14.44
CA PHE A 53 0.93 5.50 15.86
C PHE A 53 2.09 4.80 16.57
N ARG A 54 2.22 3.47 16.43
CA ARG A 54 3.28 2.69 17.06
C ARG A 54 4.67 3.19 16.66
N MET A 55 4.88 3.45 15.37
CA MET A 55 6.14 3.99 14.87
C MET A 55 6.41 5.38 15.42
N GLY A 56 5.42 6.28 15.40
CA GLY A 56 5.58 7.64 15.94
C GLY A 56 5.90 7.68 17.43
N THR A 57 5.44 6.71 18.22
CA THR A 57 5.74 6.61 19.65
C THR A 57 7.03 5.84 19.99
N SER A 58 7.67 5.20 19.01
CA SER A 58 8.86 4.37 19.20
C SER A 58 10.15 5.02 18.69
N ILE A 59 10.07 6.24 18.15
CA ILE A 59 11.20 7.05 17.64
C ILE A 59 11.52 8.14 18.65
#